data_AF-A0A938GLY7-F1
#
_entry.id   AF-A0A938GLY7-F1
#
_cell.length_a   1.000
_cell.length_b   1.000
_cell.length_c   1.000
_cell.angle_alpha   90.00
_cell.angle_beta   90.00
_cell.angle_gamma   90.00
#
_symmetry.space_group_name_H-M   'P 1'
#
loop_
_entity.id
_entity.type
_entity.pdbx_description
1 polymer ?
#
loop_
_entity_poly.entity_id
_entity_poly.type
_entity_poly.pdbx_seq_one_letter_code
_entity_poly.pdbx_strand_id
1 'polypeptide(L)'
;MVSEPLIRIASGLEPTTADWNRKPAGQLILLLLLLLIFAREHRAASLPPGFSEEALEGPWTEPVGLTFESEQKSSNGRAYIWERTGKVWIFENGAKQSPPLIDISEEVGGWRDHGLLGFALHPRFRDNGYIFLAYTVDHHHLTKFGTSNYHS
;
A
#
# COMPACT_ATOMS: atom_id res chain seq x y z
N MET A 1 76.57 -33.07 -32.74
CA MET A 1 76.31 -33.95 -33.90
C MET A 1 75.70 -35.24 -33.36
N VAL A 2 74.40 -35.38 -33.57
CA VAL A 2 73.57 -36.60 -33.58
C VAL A 2 73.47 -37.46 -32.30
N SER A 3 72.32 -37.36 -31.64
CA SER A 3 71.52 -38.52 -31.23
C SER A 3 70.06 -38.07 -31.15
N GLU A 4 69.22 -38.50 -32.10
CA GLU A 4 67.78 -38.26 -32.05
C GLU A 4 67.15 -39.08 -30.90
N PRO A 5 66.33 -38.50 -30.02
CA PRO A 5 65.51 -39.28 -29.12
C PRO A 5 64.20 -39.71 -29.79
N LEU A 6 64.03 -41.03 -29.93
CA LEU A 6 62.85 -41.74 -30.42
C LEU A 6 61.57 -41.36 -29.64
N ILE A 7 60.50 -41.01 -30.35
CA ILE A 7 59.15 -40.89 -29.78
C ILE A 7 58.60 -42.30 -29.54
N ARG A 8 58.46 -42.69 -28.27
CA ARG A 8 57.69 -43.87 -27.86
C ARG A 8 56.26 -43.45 -27.58
N ILE A 9 55.31 -43.91 -28.38
CA ILE A 9 53.89 -43.75 -28.09
C ILE A 9 53.50 -44.84 -27.10
N ALA A 10 53.30 -44.46 -25.84
CA ALA A 10 52.70 -45.34 -24.85
C ALA A 10 51.21 -45.51 -25.17
N SER A 11 50.86 -46.61 -25.84
CA SER A 11 49.48 -47.04 -26.03
C SER A 11 48.97 -47.62 -24.70
N GLY A 12 48.37 -46.77 -23.85
CA GLY A 12 47.90 -47.23 -22.54
C GLY A 12 47.16 -46.20 -21.71
N LEU A 13 46.48 -45.22 -22.33
CA LEU A 13 45.49 -44.40 -21.65
C LEU A 13 44.11 -44.82 -22.16
N GLU A 14 43.49 -45.77 -21.46
CA GLU A 14 42.06 -45.95 -21.56
C GLU A 14 41.42 -44.59 -21.20
N PRO A 15 40.55 -44.02 -22.05
CA PRO A 15 39.83 -42.83 -21.68
C PRO A 15 38.96 -43.20 -20.47
N THR A 16 39.29 -42.66 -19.29
CA THR A 16 38.34 -42.60 -18.17
C THR A 16 37.10 -41.92 -18.70
N THR A 17 36.07 -42.71 -18.99
CA THR A 17 34.74 -42.21 -19.32
C THR A 17 34.22 -41.55 -18.06
N ALA A 18 34.46 -40.25 -17.94
CA ALA A 18 33.63 -39.43 -17.07
C ALA A 18 32.19 -39.70 -17.50
N ASP A 19 31.44 -40.38 -16.65
CA ASP A 19 30.04 -40.73 -16.88
C ASP A 19 29.20 -39.46 -16.74
N TRP A 20 29.21 -38.64 -17.79
CA TRP A 20 28.42 -37.41 -17.91
C TRP A 20 26.91 -37.65 -17.87
N ASN A 21 26.47 -38.92 -17.82
CA ASN A 21 25.08 -39.32 -17.93
C ASN A 21 24.41 -39.63 -16.57
N ARG A 22 25.11 -39.40 -15.46
CA ARG A 22 24.47 -39.33 -14.13
C ARG A 22 23.62 -38.07 -14.05
N LYS A 23 22.39 -38.17 -14.55
CA LYS A 23 21.37 -37.13 -14.37
C LYS A 23 21.22 -36.87 -12.86
N PRO A 24 21.31 -35.63 -12.37
CA PRO A 24 21.18 -35.29 -10.96
C PRO A 24 19.71 -35.40 -10.49
N ALA A 25 19.03 -36.50 -10.81
CA ALA A 25 17.62 -36.72 -10.50
C ALA A 25 17.36 -36.61 -8.99
N GLY A 26 18.29 -37.11 -8.15
CA GLY A 26 18.19 -36.98 -6.70
C GLY A 26 18.34 -35.54 -6.19
N GLN A 27 19.18 -34.71 -6.83
CA GLN A 27 19.36 -33.30 -6.43
C GLN A 27 18.18 -32.45 -6.87
N LEU A 28 17.58 -32.74 -8.03
CA LEU A 28 16.35 -32.09 -8.49
C LEU A 28 15.17 -32.43 -7.58
N ILE A 29 15.03 -33.71 -7.18
CA ILE A 29 14.02 -34.14 -6.22
C ILE A 29 14.24 -33.47 -4.86
N LEU A 30 15.48 -33.42 -4.37
CA LEU A 30 15.81 -32.76 -3.11
C LEU A 30 15.53 -31.25 -3.14
N LEU A 31 15.87 -30.57 -4.24
CA LEU A 31 15.56 -29.15 -4.46
C LEU A 31 14.05 -28.90 -4.51
N LEU A 32 13.28 -29.77 -5.19
CA LEU A 32 11.82 -29.71 -5.22
C LEU A 32 11.21 -29.92 -3.84
N LEU A 33 11.72 -30.88 -3.07
CA LEU A 33 11.28 -31.14 -1.70
C LEU A 33 11.61 -29.95 -0.78
N LEU A 34 12.79 -29.35 -0.93
CA LEU A 34 13.15 -28.10 -0.23
C LEU A 34 12.19 -26.96 -0.60
N LEU A 35 11.90 -26.78 -1.89
CA LEU A 35 10.97 -25.74 -2.36
C LEU A 35 9.55 -25.93 -1.82
N LEU A 36 9.09 -27.19 -1.70
CA LEU A 36 7.79 -27.53 -1.12
C LEU A 36 7.74 -27.28 0.41
N ILE A 37 8.87 -27.41 1.11
CA ILE A 37 8.98 -27.07 2.54
C ILE A 37 8.93 -25.54 2.75
N PHE A 38 9.49 -24.76 1.81
CA PHE A 38 9.42 -23.28 1.85
C PHE A 38 8.13 -22.71 1.26
N ALA A 39 7.31 -23.52 0.57
CA ALA A 39 5.95 -23.18 0.17
C ALA A 39 4.99 -23.24 1.39
N ARG A 40 5.33 -22.49 2.44
CA ARG A 40 4.40 -22.21 3.53
C ARG A 40 3.30 -21.31 2.95
N GLU A 41 2.06 -21.73 3.09
CA GLU A 41 0.93 -20.81 2.92
C GLU A 41 1.11 -19.65 3.91
N HIS A 42 1.31 -18.44 3.39
CA HIS A 42 1.11 -17.24 4.17
C HIS A 42 -0.38 -17.15 4.49
N ARG A 43 -0.78 -17.67 5.65
CA ARG A 43 -2.12 -17.43 6.15
C ARG A 43 -2.24 -15.95 6.48
N ALA A 44 -3.03 -15.23 5.70
CA ALA A 44 -3.50 -13.92 6.09
C ALA A 44 -4.19 -14.04 7.46
N ALA A 45 -4.06 -13.03 8.30
CA ALA A 45 -4.81 -12.98 9.55
C ALA A 45 -6.30 -13.08 9.22
N SER A 46 -7.00 -14.04 9.83
CA SER A 46 -8.46 -14.07 9.77
C SER A 46 -8.98 -13.11 10.84
N LEU A 47 -10.06 -12.40 10.52
CA LEU A 47 -10.71 -11.53 11.49
C LEU A 47 -11.17 -12.36 12.69
N PRO A 48 -11.13 -11.81 13.93
CA PRO A 48 -11.68 -12.51 15.09
C PRO A 48 -13.15 -12.87 14.87
N PRO A 49 -13.68 -13.92 15.53
CA PRO A 49 -15.08 -14.27 15.45
C PRO A 49 -16.00 -13.05 15.74
N GLY A 50 -17.00 -12.83 14.88
CA GLY A 50 -17.94 -11.71 14.99
C GLY A 50 -17.51 -10.41 14.30
N PHE A 51 -16.32 -10.38 13.67
CA PHE A 51 -15.90 -9.27 12.82
C PHE A 51 -16.21 -9.55 11.35
N SER A 52 -16.60 -8.49 10.64
CA SER A 52 -16.76 -8.47 9.18
C SER A 52 -15.94 -7.33 8.60
N GLU A 53 -15.56 -7.47 7.33
CA GLU A 53 -14.92 -6.43 6.54
C GLU A 53 -15.86 -6.02 5.42
N GLU A 54 -15.98 -4.71 5.22
CA GLU A 54 -16.78 -4.12 4.16
C GLU A 54 -15.95 -3.03 3.48
N ALA A 55 -15.86 -3.10 2.16
CA ALA A 55 -15.16 -2.10 1.38
C ALA A 55 -16.07 -0.87 1.19
N LEU A 56 -15.58 0.31 1.59
CA LEU A 56 -16.21 1.57 1.24
C LEU A 56 -15.72 1.97 -0.16
N GLU A 57 -16.47 1.62 -1.19
CA GLU A 57 -16.04 1.84 -2.57
C GLU A 57 -16.10 3.32 -2.98
N GLY A 58 -15.06 3.78 -3.68
CA GLY A 58 -15.03 5.10 -4.27
C GLY A 58 -13.68 5.40 -4.88
N PRO A 59 -13.58 6.40 -5.78
CA PRO A 59 -12.30 7.00 -6.04
C PRO A 59 -11.86 7.74 -4.76
N TRP A 60 -10.93 7.17 -4.02
CA TRP A 60 -10.29 7.80 -2.86
C TRP A 60 -8.93 8.35 -3.25
N THR A 61 -8.63 9.55 -2.79
CA THR A 61 -7.29 10.14 -2.94
C THR A 61 -6.72 10.35 -1.55
N GLU A 62 -5.85 9.42 -1.13
CA GLU A 62 -5.14 9.48 0.16
C GLU A 62 -6.08 9.70 1.37
N PRO A 63 -7.06 8.81 1.60
CA PRO A 63 -7.90 8.88 2.79
C PRO A 63 -7.04 8.62 4.02
N VAL A 64 -7.16 9.47 5.04
CA VAL A 64 -6.37 9.36 6.28
C VAL A 64 -7.22 9.15 7.52
N GLY A 65 -8.55 9.23 7.38
CA GLY A 65 -9.45 8.76 8.41
C GLY A 65 -10.92 8.82 8.02
N LEU A 66 -11.73 8.25 8.90
CA LEU A 66 -13.18 8.23 8.79
C LEU A 66 -13.82 8.34 10.17
N THR A 67 -15.02 8.89 10.23
CA THR A 67 -15.87 8.85 11.42
C THR A 67 -17.32 8.69 11.02
N PHE A 68 -18.14 8.26 11.97
CA PHE A 68 -19.59 8.14 11.82
C PHE A 68 -20.27 9.20 12.67
N GLU A 69 -21.53 9.48 12.37
CA GLU A 69 -22.37 10.19 13.33
C GLU A 69 -22.57 9.35 14.59
N SER A 70 -22.73 10.01 15.74
CA SER A 70 -22.89 9.35 17.04
C SER A 70 -24.02 8.32 17.06
N GLU A 71 -25.12 8.59 16.32
CA GLU A 71 -26.31 7.75 16.30
C GLU A 71 -26.32 6.66 15.22
N GLN A 72 -25.42 6.73 14.23
CA GLN A 72 -25.44 5.83 13.06
C GLN A 72 -24.06 5.22 12.78
N LYS A 73 -23.60 4.33 13.67
CA LYS A 73 -22.38 3.54 13.49
C LYS A 73 -22.68 2.25 12.69
N SER A 74 -22.97 2.41 11.40
CA SER A 74 -23.20 1.30 10.48
C SER A 74 -22.69 1.69 9.09
N SER A 75 -22.33 0.71 8.26
CA SER A 75 -21.96 0.92 6.86
C SER A 75 -23.11 1.41 5.99
N ASN A 76 -24.36 1.14 6.41
CA ASN A 76 -25.58 1.73 5.83
C ASN A 76 -25.85 3.14 6.37
N GLY A 77 -25.10 3.59 7.38
CA GLY A 77 -25.18 4.92 7.94
C GLY A 77 -24.39 5.94 7.12
N ARG A 78 -24.39 7.18 7.60
CA ARG A 78 -23.58 8.25 7.02
C ARG A 78 -22.19 8.26 7.66
N ALA A 79 -21.16 8.07 6.84
CA ALA A 79 -19.77 8.23 7.23
C ALA A 79 -19.17 9.52 6.63
N TYR A 80 -18.17 10.06 7.32
CA TYR A 80 -17.41 11.24 6.94
C TYR A 80 -15.96 10.81 6.78
N ILE A 81 -15.46 10.90 5.56
CA ILE A 81 -14.11 10.44 5.21
C ILE A 81 -13.33 11.66 4.77
N TRP A 82 -12.14 11.87 5.36
CA TRP A 82 -11.28 12.98 5.00
C TRP A 82 -10.00 12.50 4.31
N GLU A 83 -9.65 13.23 3.29
CA GLU A 83 -8.48 13.03 2.45
C GLU A 83 -7.38 14.00 2.86
N ARG A 84 -6.13 13.53 2.85
CA ARG A 84 -4.95 14.30 3.27
C ARG A 84 -4.82 15.62 2.52
N THR A 85 -5.31 15.66 1.29
CA THR A 85 -5.32 16.82 0.37
C THR A 85 -6.26 17.95 0.79
N GLY A 86 -7.02 17.83 1.88
CA GLY A 86 -7.89 18.90 2.37
C GLY A 86 -9.35 18.79 1.95
N LYS A 87 -9.83 17.58 1.66
CA LYS A 87 -11.23 17.33 1.29
C LYS A 87 -11.91 16.43 2.30
N VAL A 88 -13.16 16.75 2.61
CA VAL A 88 -14.04 15.90 3.43
C VAL A 88 -15.22 15.48 2.58
N TRP A 89 -15.49 14.19 2.55
CA TRP A 89 -16.52 13.56 1.75
C TRP A 89 -17.56 12.90 2.66
N ILE A 90 -18.81 12.94 2.20
CA ILE A 90 -19.87 12.11 2.77
C ILE A 90 -19.88 10.79 2.02
N PHE A 91 -19.87 9.68 2.76
CA PHE A 91 -20.16 8.36 2.23
C PHE A 91 -21.49 7.89 2.81
N GLU A 92 -22.43 7.57 1.93
CA GLU A 92 -23.80 7.20 2.30
C GLU A 92 -24.37 6.29 1.21
N ASN A 93 -25.19 5.31 1.61
CA ASN A 93 -25.82 4.35 0.71
C ASN A 93 -24.81 3.63 -0.22
N GLY A 94 -23.64 3.28 0.31
CA GLY A 94 -22.60 2.57 -0.43
C GLY A 94 -21.81 3.42 -1.44
N ALA A 95 -21.96 4.75 -1.43
CA ALA A 95 -21.30 5.63 -2.40
C ALA A 95 -20.71 6.90 -1.78
N LYS A 96 -19.55 7.31 -2.31
CA LYS A 96 -18.94 8.63 -2.10
C LYS A 96 -19.78 9.72 -2.77
N GLN A 97 -20.32 10.63 -1.98
CA GLN A 97 -21.21 11.69 -2.45
C GLN A 97 -20.40 12.88 -3.00
N SER A 98 -20.88 13.47 -4.10
CA SER A 98 -20.31 14.66 -4.73
C SER A 98 -21.34 15.80 -4.72
N PRO A 99 -20.96 17.07 -4.48
CA PRO A 99 -19.60 17.57 -4.22
C PRO A 99 -19.04 17.18 -2.83
N PRO A 100 -17.74 17.39 -2.55
CA PRO A 100 -17.22 17.24 -1.20
C PRO A 100 -17.99 18.14 -0.21
N LEU A 101 -18.14 17.68 1.03
CA LEU A 101 -18.74 18.47 2.11
C LEU A 101 -17.86 19.69 2.46
N ILE A 102 -16.54 19.49 2.47
CA ILE A 102 -15.55 20.54 2.70
C ILE A 102 -14.46 20.35 1.64
N ASP A 103 -14.10 21.44 0.97
CA ASP A 103 -12.91 21.51 0.13
C ASP A 103 -12.09 22.73 0.54
N ILE A 104 -11.00 22.47 1.27
CA ILE A 104 -9.99 23.46 1.65
C ILE A 104 -8.64 23.08 1.03
N SER A 105 -8.64 22.33 -0.07
CA SER A 105 -7.42 21.80 -0.68
C SER A 105 -6.45 22.88 -1.16
N GLU A 106 -6.94 24.08 -1.42
CA GLU A 106 -6.14 25.26 -1.75
C GLU A 106 -5.36 25.82 -0.55
N GLU A 107 -5.88 25.65 0.67
CA GLU A 107 -5.27 26.14 1.91
C GLU A 107 -4.32 25.13 2.54
N VAL A 108 -4.57 23.84 2.32
CA VAL A 108 -3.88 22.74 3.01
C VAL A 108 -2.48 22.51 2.45
N GLY A 109 -1.49 22.50 3.34
CA GLY A 109 -0.12 22.09 3.04
C GLY A 109 0.02 20.57 2.93
N GLY A 110 -0.37 19.99 1.79
CA GLY A 110 -0.43 18.54 1.57
C GLY A 110 0.90 17.84 1.21
N TRP A 111 2.06 18.27 1.71
CA TRP A 111 3.35 17.64 1.40
C TRP A 111 3.81 16.64 2.48
N ARG A 112 4.44 15.53 2.09
CA ARG A 112 4.91 14.48 3.01
C ARG A 112 3.78 14.02 3.97
N ASP A 113 4.04 14.03 5.28
CA ASP A 113 3.08 13.65 6.31
C ASP A 113 2.16 14.81 6.73
N HIS A 114 2.29 15.98 6.10
CA HIS A 114 1.36 17.10 6.31
C HIS A 114 0.08 16.91 5.50
N GLY A 115 -0.96 17.64 5.91
CA GLY A 115 -2.27 17.64 5.27
C GLY A 115 -3.39 17.88 6.27
N LEU A 116 -4.60 17.52 5.88
CA LEU A 116 -5.74 17.38 6.76
C LEU A 116 -5.66 16.02 7.47
N LEU A 117 -5.31 16.02 8.76
CA LEU A 117 -5.01 14.79 9.51
C LEU A 117 -6.04 14.47 10.59
N GLY A 118 -6.77 15.48 11.08
CA GLY A 118 -7.82 15.29 12.08
C GLY A 118 -9.16 15.86 11.64
N PHE A 119 -10.22 15.16 12.00
CA PHE A 119 -11.60 15.56 11.79
C PHE A 119 -12.46 15.10 12.96
N ALA A 120 -13.35 15.97 13.44
CA ALA A 120 -14.33 15.60 14.45
C ALA A 120 -15.67 16.31 14.21
N LEU A 121 -16.76 15.56 14.35
CA LEU A 121 -18.10 16.13 14.47
C LEU A 121 -18.34 16.53 15.92
N HIS A 122 -19.01 17.67 16.13
CA HIS A 122 -19.56 17.97 17.44
C HIS A 122 -20.58 16.89 17.87
N PRO A 123 -20.70 16.51 19.16
CA PRO A 123 -21.67 15.50 19.61
C PRO A 123 -23.14 15.81 19.26
N ARG A 124 -23.46 17.10 19.09
CA ARG A 124 -24.75 17.63 18.61
C ARG A 124 -24.69 18.22 17.20
N PHE A 125 -23.85 17.67 16.33
CA PHE A 125 -23.60 18.19 14.99
C PHE A 125 -24.87 18.39 14.16
N ARG A 126 -25.88 17.51 14.29
CA ARG A 126 -27.18 17.67 13.62
C ARG A 126 -27.97 18.91 14.09
N ASP A 127 -27.72 19.39 15.31
CA ASP A 127 -28.38 20.58 15.86
C ASP A 127 -27.59 21.87 15.55
N ASN A 128 -26.25 21.81 15.59
CA ASN A 128 -25.40 23.01 15.61
C ASN A 128 -24.43 23.13 14.43
N GLY A 129 -24.27 22.09 13.62
CA GLY A 129 -23.43 22.11 12.42
C GLY A 129 -21.93 22.22 12.68
N TYR A 130 -21.44 22.09 13.92
CA TYR A 130 -20.01 22.27 14.20
C TYR A 130 -19.16 21.07 13.78
N ILE A 131 -18.15 21.35 12.98
CA ILE A 131 -17.11 20.44 12.51
C ILE A 131 -15.75 21.02 12.91
N PHE A 132 -14.85 20.18 13.38
CA PHE A 132 -13.49 20.56 13.74
C PHE A 132 -12.49 19.85 12.83
N LEU A 133 -11.54 20.61 12.30
CA LEU A 133 -10.46 20.11 11.43
C LEU A 133 -9.12 20.37 12.09
N ALA A 134 -8.18 19.43 11.95
CA ALA A 134 -6.77 19.62 12.32
C ALA A 134 -5.92 19.40 11.08
N TYR A 135 -5.31 20.47 10.58
CA TYR A 135 -4.53 20.45 9.34
C TYR A 135 -3.33 21.39 9.40
N THR A 136 -2.34 21.12 8.54
CA THR A 136 -1.24 22.06 8.30
C THR A 136 -1.66 23.04 7.22
N VAL A 137 -1.55 24.34 7.49
CA VAL A 137 -1.79 25.41 6.50
C VAL A 137 -0.55 25.59 5.64
N ASP A 138 -0.72 25.72 4.32
CA ASP A 138 0.36 26.12 3.44
C ASP A 138 0.83 27.55 3.77
N HIS A 139 2.14 27.75 3.93
CA HIS A 139 2.66 29.05 4.34
C HIS A 139 2.44 30.13 3.27
N HIS A 140 2.49 29.74 1.98
CA HIS A 140 2.24 30.65 0.89
C HIS A 140 0.76 31.06 0.87
N HIS A 141 -0.18 30.14 1.06
CA HIS A 141 -1.59 30.45 1.27
C HIS A 141 -1.78 31.39 2.47
N LEU A 142 -1.25 31.03 3.65
CA LEU A 142 -1.38 31.82 4.87
C LEU A 142 -0.92 33.28 4.72
N THR A 143 0.16 33.51 3.96
CA THR A 143 0.78 34.84 3.86
C THR A 143 0.42 35.63 2.61
N LYS A 144 -0.12 34.98 1.58
CA LYS A 144 -0.36 35.59 0.26
C LYS A 144 -1.82 35.54 -0.18
N PHE A 145 -2.66 34.69 0.41
CA PHE A 145 -4.05 34.55 -0.02
C PHE A 145 -4.76 35.92 -0.12
N GLY A 146 -5.44 36.16 -1.24
CA GLY A 146 -6.11 37.43 -1.55
C GLY A 146 -5.20 38.57 -2.03
N THR A 147 -3.89 38.36 -2.15
CA THR A 147 -2.95 39.36 -2.70
C THR A 147 -2.64 39.10 -4.18
N SER A 148 -2.11 40.10 -4.89
CA SER A 148 -1.68 39.95 -6.29
C SER A 148 -0.54 38.95 -6.50
N ASN A 149 0.18 38.58 -5.44
CA ASN A 149 1.31 37.65 -5.48
C ASN A 149 0.87 36.21 -5.16
N TYR A 150 -0.44 35.95 -5.08
CA TYR A 150 -0.97 34.64 -4.78
C TYR A 150 -1.06 33.79 -6.04
N HIS A 151 -0.37 32.66 -6.02
CA HIS A 151 -0.45 31.59 -7.01
C HIS A 151 -0.75 30.27 -6.30
N SER A 152 -1.88 29.65 -6.65
CA SER A 152 -2.32 28.32 -6.18
C SER A 152 -1.48 27.20 -6.77
#